data_AF-A0A6L4ARH4-F1
#
_entry.id   AF-A0A6L4ARH4-F1
#
_cell.length_a   1.000
_cell.length_b   1.000
_cell.length_c   1.000
_cell.angle_alpha   90.00
_cell.angle_beta   90.00
_cell.angle_gamma   90.00
#
_symmetry.space_group_name_H-M   'P 1'
#
loop_
_entity.id
_entity.type
_entity.pdbx_description
1 polymer ?
#
loop_
_entity_poly.entity_id
_entity_poly.type
_entity_poly.pdbx_seq_one_letter_code
_entity_poly.pdbx_strand_id
1 'polypeptide(L)'
;AKAPVGRSAVPAPAAPMRRKPSWREQREWEGMEAAILAAEEELARRRAAAGDPAIASDGAALTERWAALAAAQAEVDRLYARWAELEAHRVPG
;
A
#
# COMPACT_ATOMS: atom_id res chain seq x y z
N ALA A 1 -18.34 -12.76 -60.93
CA ALA A 1 -18.01 -11.56 -60.14
C ALA A 1 -17.85 -11.95 -58.68
N LYS A 2 -16.83 -11.43 -57.98
CA LYS A 2 -16.47 -11.78 -56.60
C LYS A 2 -17.29 -10.96 -55.59
N ALA A 3 -17.74 -11.58 -54.50
CA ALA A 3 -18.26 -10.90 -53.32
C ALA A 3 -17.10 -10.54 -52.36
N PRO A 4 -17.10 -9.37 -51.70
CA PRO A 4 -16.15 -9.09 -50.63
C PRO A 4 -16.72 -9.45 -49.26
N VAL A 5 -15.81 -9.98 -48.45
CA VAL A 5 -15.93 -10.46 -47.07
C VAL A 5 -16.24 -9.32 -46.10
N GLY A 6 -17.28 -9.47 -45.29
CA GLY A 6 -17.48 -8.70 -44.07
C GLY A 6 -16.61 -9.26 -42.94
N ARG A 7 -15.53 -8.55 -42.61
CA ARG A 7 -14.68 -8.86 -41.44
C ARG A 7 -15.44 -8.47 -40.17
N SER A 8 -15.78 -9.45 -39.35
CA SER A 8 -16.20 -9.22 -37.97
C SER A 8 -15.04 -8.55 -37.22
N ALA A 9 -15.18 -7.27 -36.90
CA ALA A 9 -14.25 -6.58 -36.02
C ALA A 9 -14.47 -7.08 -34.59
N VAL A 10 -13.43 -7.67 -34.01
CA VAL A 10 -13.39 -8.01 -32.58
C VAL A 10 -13.30 -6.69 -31.80
N PRO A 11 -14.17 -6.40 -30.81
CA PRO A 11 -14.05 -5.18 -30.03
C PRO A 11 -12.75 -5.22 -29.22
N ALA A 12 -11.92 -4.19 -29.38
CA ALA A 12 -10.73 -3.98 -28.57
C ALA A 12 -11.10 -3.83 -27.08
N PRO A 13 -10.27 -4.29 -26.14
CA PRO A 13 -10.54 -4.12 -24.72
C PRO A 13 -10.62 -2.63 -24.40
N ALA A 14 -11.76 -2.19 -23.87
CA ALA A 14 -11.95 -0.82 -23.41
C ALA A 14 -10.90 -0.52 -22.33
N ALA A 15 -10.16 0.57 -22.52
CA ALA A 15 -9.22 1.06 -21.52
C ALA A 15 -9.96 1.28 -20.19
N PRO A 16 -9.33 0.99 -19.04
CA PRO A 16 -9.99 1.13 -17.75
C PRO A 16 -10.41 2.58 -17.55
N MET A 17 -11.73 2.83 -17.57
CA MET A 17 -12.27 4.14 -17.25
C MET A 17 -11.86 4.49 -15.82
N ARG A 18 -11.20 5.64 -15.65
CA ARG A 18 -10.79 6.16 -14.35
C ARG A 18 -12.03 6.25 -13.46
N ARG A 19 -12.09 5.39 -12.43
CA ARG A 19 -13.23 5.32 -11.53
C ARG A 19 -13.14 6.48 -10.55
N LYS A 20 -14.27 7.18 -10.33
CA LYS A 20 -14.37 8.17 -9.26
C LYS A 20 -14.17 7.47 -7.90
N PRO A 21 -13.47 8.10 -6.95
CA PRO A 21 -13.27 7.52 -5.63
C PRO A 21 -14.63 7.33 -4.93
N SER A 22 -14.78 6.20 -4.28
CA SER A 22 -15.93 5.89 -3.44
C SER A 22 -15.88 6.66 -2.12
N TRP A 23 -17.02 6.78 -1.44
CA TRP A 23 -17.11 7.40 -0.10
C TRP A 23 -16.15 6.75 0.91
N ARG A 24 -15.95 5.43 0.81
CA ARG A 24 -15.02 4.69 1.68
C ARG A 24 -13.57 5.10 1.45
N GLU A 25 -13.16 5.25 0.19
CA GLU A 25 -11.81 5.70 -0.18
C GLU A 25 -11.56 7.15 0.23
N GLN A 26 -12.58 8.02 0.15
CA GLN A 26 -12.50 9.39 0.66
C GLN A 26 -12.27 9.41 2.18
N ARG A 27 -13.01 8.60 2.95
CA ARG A 27 -12.83 8.50 4.41
C ARG A 27 -11.50 7.89 4.81
N GLU A 28 -11.03 6.90 4.06
CA GLU A 28 -9.71 6.30 4.27
C GLU A 28 -8.59 7.31 4.02
N TRP A 29 -8.68 8.07 2.93
CA TRP A 29 -7.73 9.13 2.61
C TRP A 29 -7.65 10.20 3.71
N GLU A 30 -8.81 10.65 4.23
CA GLU A 30 -8.87 11.62 5.34
C GLU A 30 -8.14 11.16 6.60
N GLY A 31 -8.07 9.84 6.85
CA GLY A 31 -7.38 9.27 8.00
C GLY A 31 -5.96 8.77 7.69
N MET A 32 -5.52 8.79 6.43
CA MET A 32 -4.31 8.12 5.98
C MET A 32 -3.05 8.74 6.59
N GLU A 33 -2.97 10.07 6.66
CA GLU A 33 -1.82 10.78 7.25
C GLU A 33 -1.62 10.40 8.72
N ALA A 34 -2.70 10.39 9.52
CA ALA A 34 -2.64 9.99 10.92
C ALA A 34 -2.26 8.50 11.08
N ALA A 35 -2.74 7.64 10.19
CA ALA A 35 -2.39 6.22 10.19
C ALA A 35 -0.89 6.00 9.87
N ILE A 36 -0.36 6.71 8.87
CA ILE A 36 1.06 6.67 8.51
C ILE A 36 1.90 7.15 9.68
N LEU A 37 1.57 8.31 10.28
CA LEU A 37 2.32 8.84 11.42
C LEU A 37 2.36 7.85 12.59
N ALA A 38 1.22 7.25 12.93
CA ALA A 38 1.15 6.26 14.01
C ALA A 38 2.01 5.01 13.71
N ALA A 39 2.00 4.54 12.45
CA ALA A 39 2.82 3.42 12.02
C ALA A 39 4.32 3.75 12.02
N GLU A 40 4.70 4.96 11.62
CA GLU A 40 6.09 5.44 11.66
C GLU A 40 6.61 5.58 13.10
N GLU A 41 5.80 6.08 14.02
CA GLU A 41 6.15 6.12 15.43
C GLU A 41 6.34 4.71 16.01
N GLU A 42 5.48 3.76 15.63
CA GLU A 42 5.63 2.37 16.04
C GLU A 42 6.90 1.75 15.47
N LEU A 43 7.19 1.97 14.18
CA LEU A 43 8.43 1.57 13.55
C LEU A 43 9.65 2.13 14.30
N ALA A 44 9.63 3.40 14.69
CA ALA A 44 10.70 4.00 15.49
C ALA A 44 10.87 3.31 16.86
N ARG A 45 9.76 3.03 17.57
CA ARG A 45 9.78 2.29 18.84
C ARG A 45 10.36 0.88 18.67
N ARG A 46 9.95 0.16 17.62
CA ARG A 46 10.45 -1.20 17.33
C ARG A 46 11.93 -1.19 16.95
N ARG A 47 12.39 -0.19 16.19
CA ARG A 47 13.83 0.00 15.88
C ARG A 47 14.65 0.20 17.14
N ALA A 48 14.20 1.08 18.04
CA ALA A 48 14.88 1.32 19.31
C ALA A 48 14.93 0.03 20.16
N ALA A 49 13.82 -0.70 20.23
CA ALA A 49 13.76 -1.96 20.98
C ALA A 49 14.65 -3.06 20.36
N ALA A 50 14.73 -3.17 19.04
CA ALA A 50 15.59 -4.14 18.37
C ALA A 50 17.09 -3.82 18.51
N GLY A 51 17.44 -2.54 18.66
CA GLY A 51 18.81 -2.07 18.91
C GLY A 51 19.24 -2.04 20.38
N ASP A 52 18.37 -2.50 21.30
CA ASP A 52 18.63 -2.50 22.74
C ASP A 52 19.72 -3.52 23.11
N PRO A 53 20.89 -3.09 23.65
CA PRO A 53 21.96 -4.01 24.02
C PRO A 53 21.56 -4.97 25.16
N ALA A 54 20.52 -4.66 25.94
CA ALA A 54 20.06 -5.52 27.03
C ALA A 54 19.57 -6.89 26.54
N ILE A 55 19.15 -7.01 25.27
CA ILE A 55 18.69 -8.27 24.68
C ILE A 55 19.75 -8.98 23.83
N ALA A 56 20.98 -8.45 23.74
CA ALA A 56 21.99 -8.94 22.80
C ALA A 56 22.40 -10.41 23.00
N SER A 57 22.22 -10.95 24.21
CA SER A 57 22.50 -12.36 24.53
C SER A 57 21.26 -13.26 24.56
N ASP A 58 20.07 -12.68 24.37
CA ASP A 58 18.81 -13.42 24.30
C ASP A 58 18.39 -13.61 22.84
N GLY A 59 18.72 -14.77 22.28
CA GLY A 59 18.40 -15.09 20.88
C GLY A 59 16.91 -15.09 20.57
N ALA A 60 16.06 -15.50 21.51
CA ALA A 60 14.61 -15.53 21.30
C ALA A 60 14.05 -14.09 21.28
N ALA A 61 14.46 -13.26 22.24
CA ALA A 61 14.08 -11.86 22.28
C ALA A 61 14.58 -11.09 21.04
N LEU A 62 15.79 -11.36 20.57
CA LEU A 62 16.29 -10.81 19.32
C LEU A 62 15.38 -11.18 18.14
N THR A 63 15.12 -12.47 17.93
CA THR A 63 14.25 -12.91 16.82
C THR A 63 12.87 -12.26 16.87
N GLU A 64 12.26 -12.18 18.06
CA GLU A 64 10.96 -11.55 18.23
C GLU A 64 10.99 -10.05 17.88
N ARG A 65 11.98 -9.30 18.40
CA ARG A 65 12.07 -7.85 18.15
C ARG A 65 12.39 -7.53 16.69
N TRP A 66 13.22 -8.34 16.03
CA TRP A 66 13.49 -8.20 14.60
C TRP A 66 12.26 -8.51 13.75
N ALA A 67 11.49 -9.55 14.11
CA ALA A 67 10.23 -9.85 13.43
C ALA A 67 9.20 -8.73 13.60
N ALA A 68 9.06 -8.19 14.82
CA ALA A 68 8.17 -7.06 15.09
C ALA A 68 8.59 -5.78 14.33
N LEU A 69 9.90 -5.54 14.23
CA LEU A 69 10.44 -4.45 13.44
C LEU A 69 10.12 -4.61 11.94
N ALA A 70 10.34 -5.80 11.38
CA ALA A 70 10.01 -6.09 9.99
C ALA A 70 8.51 -5.90 9.70
N ALA A 71 7.64 -6.34 10.62
CA ALA A 71 6.20 -6.14 10.50
C ALA A 71 5.80 -4.66 10.53
N ALA A 72 6.40 -3.86 11.43
CA ALA A 72 6.14 -2.42 11.48
C ALA A 72 6.61 -1.70 10.20
N GLN A 73 7.74 -2.10 9.64
CA GLN A 73 8.22 -1.55 8.35
C GLN A 73 7.24 -1.88 7.21
N ALA A 74 6.81 -3.15 7.12
CA ALA A 74 5.86 -3.57 6.10
C ALA A 74 4.52 -2.84 6.19
N GLU A 75 4.08 -2.50 7.41
CA GLU A 75 2.85 -1.72 7.61
C GLU A 75 2.99 -0.29 7.11
N VAL A 76 4.11 0.38 7.40
CA VAL A 76 4.41 1.72 6.85
C VAL A 76 4.41 1.67 5.32
N ASP A 77 5.10 0.69 4.73
CA ASP A 77 5.19 0.53 3.28
C ASP A 77 3.79 0.28 2.66
N ARG A 78 2.96 -0.55 3.30
CA ARG A 78 1.58 -0.84 2.88
C ARG A 78 0.72 0.43 2.91
N LEU A 79 0.83 1.25 3.95
CA LEU A 79 0.07 2.49 4.08
C LEU A 79 0.49 3.52 3.03
N TYR A 80 1.78 3.67 2.77
CA TYR A 80 2.28 4.53 1.69
C TYR A 80 1.82 4.04 0.30
N ALA A 81 1.84 2.73 0.04
CA ALA A 81 1.32 2.18 -1.20
C ALA A 81 -0.18 2.46 -1.37
N ARG A 82 -0.96 2.26 -0.29
CA ARG A 82 -2.38 2.56 -0.28
C ARG A 82 -2.68 4.04 -0.47
N TRP A 83 -1.88 4.92 0.13
CA TRP A 83 -2.00 6.36 -0.08
C TRP A 83 -1.77 6.73 -1.55
N ALA A 84 -0.76 6.16 -2.19
CA ALA A 84 -0.49 6.39 -3.62
C ALA A 84 -1.66 5.93 -4.52
N GLU A 85 -2.29 4.79 -4.22
CA GLU A 85 -3.50 4.34 -4.91
C GLU A 85 -4.66 5.34 -4.76
N LEU A 86 -4.88 5.82 -3.53
CA LEU A 86 -5.93 6.80 -3.23
C LEU A 86 -5.67 8.11 -3.97
N GLU A 87 -4.45 8.62 -3.98
CA GLU A 87 -4.04 9.82 -4.75
C GLU A 87 -4.31 9.65 -6.25
N ALA A 88 -3.97 8.49 -6.83
CA ALA A 88 -4.19 8.21 -8.25
C ALA A 88 -5.68 8.22 -8.66
N HIS A 89 -6.58 7.87 -7.73
CA HIS A 89 -8.03 7.95 -7.92
C HIS A 89 -8.59 9.37 -7.76
N ARG A 90 -7.88 10.24 -7.02
CA ARG A 90 -8.31 11.63 -6.74
C ARG A 90 -7.90 12.63 -7.80
N VAL A 91 -6.65 12.55 -8.30
CA VAL A 91 -6.16 13.50 -9.30
C VAL A 91 -7.02 13.39 -10.56
N PRO A 92 -7.73 14.43 -11.02
CA PRO A 92 -8.37 14.39 -12.33
C PRO A 92 -7.29 14.21 -13.39
N GLY A 93 -7.38 13.13 -14.17
CA GLY A 93 -6.51 12.92 -15.33
C GLY A 93 -6.76 13.94 -16.42
#